data_AF-C0DVE1-F1
#
_entry.id   AF-C0DVE1-F1
#
_cell.length_a   1.000
_cell.length_b   1.000
_cell.length_c   1.000
_cell.angle_alpha   90.00
_cell.angle_beta   90.00
_cell.angle_gamma   90.00
#
_symmetry.space_group_name_H-M   'P 1'
#
loop_
_entity.id
_entity.type
_entity.pdbx_description
1 polymer ?
#
loop_
_entity_poly.entity_id
_entity_poly.type
_entity_poly.pdbx_seq_one_letter_code
_entity_poly.pdbx_strand_id
1 'polypeptide(L)'
;MGPGEEHVNMAGIPTEASILDMVERAMPGRLQNVFAHSSGGGKLLAVMQFKKITLADEGRQRQAALLAFSAFPELKHVILVDEDVDIFDTDDVLWAMQTRYQGDNDTIFIPGVRCHPLDPSQSPAFSNRLIQEGTSCKTIFDCTVPLHLKEHFQRCKFMEVDVKRFLPDFEA
;
A
#
# COMPACT_ATOMS: atom_id res chain seq x y z
N MET A 1 -6.02 13.94 15.07
CA MET A 1 -7.21 14.77 14.82
C MET A 1 -7.57 14.64 13.35
N GLY A 2 -8.26 13.55 13.01
CA GLY A 2 -9.00 13.39 11.76
C GLY A 2 -10.42 12.95 12.14
N PRO A 3 -11.43 13.03 11.25
CA PRO A 3 -12.84 12.86 11.61
C PRO A 3 -13.26 11.41 11.97
N GLY A 4 -12.30 10.53 12.31
CA GLY A 4 -12.53 9.10 12.50
C GLY A 4 -12.78 8.36 11.19
N GLU A 5 -13.29 7.13 11.31
CA GLU A 5 -13.56 6.24 10.17
C GLU A 5 -14.61 6.78 9.19
N GLU A 6 -15.48 7.71 9.63
CA GLU A 6 -16.45 8.35 8.72
C GLU A 6 -15.75 9.07 7.57
N HIS A 7 -14.71 9.85 7.86
CA HIS A 7 -13.92 10.51 6.83
C HIS A 7 -13.05 9.54 6.05
N VAL A 8 -12.53 8.49 6.71
CA VAL A 8 -11.77 7.44 6.01
C VAL A 8 -12.64 6.82 4.92
N ASN A 9 -13.90 6.48 5.22
CA ASN A 9 -14.79 5.89 4.23
C ASN A 9 -15.16 6.90 3.12
N MET A 10 -15.50 8.14 3.47
CA MET A 10 -15.88 9.15 2.47
C MET A 10 -14.73 9.53 1.52
N ALA A 11 -13.49 9.61 2.02
CA ALA A 11 -12.33 9.99 1.23
C ALA A 11 -11.60 8.79 0.62
N GLY A 12 -11.57 7.66 1.33
CA GLY A 12 -10.83 6.45 0.98
C GLY A 12 -11.41 5.73 -0.22
N ILE A 13 -12.73 5.49 -0.24
CA ILE A 13 -13.38 4.76 -1.36
C ILE A 13 -13.12 5.45 -2.72
N PRO A 14 -13.30 6.78 -2.87
CA PRO A 14 -12.93 7.46 -4.13
C PRO A 14 -11.43 7.40 -4.44
N THR A 15 -10.57 7.43 -3.42
CA THR A 15 -9.12 7.33 -3.57
C THR A 15 -8.72 5.98 -4.13
N GLU A 16 -9.22 4.90 -3.52
CA GLU A 16 -9.02 3.51 -3.95
C GLU A 16 -9.49 3.31 -5.39
N ALA A 17 -10.72 3.76 -5.71
CA ALA A 17 -11.29 3.65 -7.04
C ALA A 17 -10.44 4.38 -8.11
N SER A 18 -9.93 5.56 -7.79
CA SER A 18 -9.08 6.34 -8.72
C SER A 18 -7.74 5.66 -8.99
N ILE A 19 -7.13 5.06 -7.97
CA ILE A 19 -5.88 4.31 -8.09
C ILE A 19 -6.11 3.02 -8.89
N LEU A 20 -7.16 2.27 -8.55
CA LEU A 20 -7.54 1.04 -9.23
C LEU A 20 -7.77 1.27 -10.73
N ASP A 21 -8.59 2.26 -11.10
CA ASP A 21 -8.87 2.57 -12.52
C ASP A 21 -7.60 2.97 -13.29
N MET A 22 -6.75 3.83 -12.72
CA MET A 22 -5.53 4.28 -13.40
C MET A 22 -4.52 3.13 -13.59
N VAL A 23 -4.31 2.31 -12.56
CA VAL A 23 -3.35 1.20 -12.62
C VAL A 23 -3.88 0.09 -13.52
N GLU A 24 -5.16 -0.26 -13.43
CA GLU A 24 -5.76 -1.31 -14.26
C GLU A 24 -5.67 -0.96 -15.76
N ARG A 25 -5.86 0.31 -16.14
CA ARG A 25 -5.65 0.76 -17.53
C ARG A 25 -4.20 0.60 -18.00
N ALA A 26 -3.23 0.78 -17.11
CA ALA A 26 -1.80 0.71 -17.46
C ALA A 26 -1.25 -0.72 -17.42
N MET A 27 -1.75 -1.56 -16.51
CA MET A 27 -1.27 -2.92 -16.27
C MET A 27 -2.43 -3.85 -15.83
N PRO A 28 -3.29 -4.25 -16.79
CA PRO A 28 -4.50 -5.01 -16.48
C PRO A 28 -4.26 -6.30 -15.68
N GLY A 29 -5.07 -6.51 -14.66
CA GLY A 29 -5.09 -7.70 -13.82
C GLY A 29 -3.87 -7.87 -12.91
N ARG A 30 -3.06 -6.82 -12.70
CA ARG A 30 -1.88 -6.87 -11.81
C ARG A 30 -2.15 -6.32 -10.43
N LEU A 31 -2.85 -5.20 -10.34
CA LEU A 31 -3.32 -4.68 -9.07
C LEU A 31 -4.57 -5.45 -8.64
N GLN A 32 -4.46 -6.23 -7.56
CA GLN A 32 -5.57 -7.03 -7.07
C GLN A 32 -6.52 -6.21 -6.22
N ASN A 33 -5.97 -5.31 -5.39
CA ASN A 33 -6.75 -4.46 -4.52
C ASN A 33 -5.94 -3.25 -4.02
N VAL A 34 -6.63 -2.25 -3.50
CA VAL A 34 -6.05 -1.05 -2.86
C VAL A 34 -6.84 -0.73 -1.61
N PHE A 35 -6.14 -0.39 -0.53
CA PHE A 35 -6.73 0.13 0.69
C PHE A 35 -6.14 1.50 1.01
N ALA A 36 -6.99 2.53 1.02
CA ALA A 36 -6.65 3.85 1.51
C ALA A 36 -6.71 3.81 3.04
N HIS A 37 -5.58 3.42 3.64
CA HIS A 37 -5.50 2.99 5.03
C HIS A 37 -6.01 4.04 6.03
N SER A 38 -6.76 3.60 7.04
CA SER A 38 -7.36 4.47 8.06
C SER A 38 -6.36 5.34 8.81
N SER A 39 -5.14 4.83 9.05
CA SER A 39 -4.05 5.63 9.67
C SER A 39 -3.63 6.85 8.84
N GLY A 40 -3.85 6.80 7.52
CA GLY A 40 -3.67 7.92 6.59
C GLY A 40 -4.93 8.75 6.37
N GLY A 41 -6.00 8.50 7.13
CA GLY A 41 -7.28 9.19 7.01
C GLY A 41 -8.01 8.92 5.69
N GLY A 42 -7.69 7.81 5.00
CA GLY A 42 -8.19 7.52 3.65
C GLY A 42 -7.49 8.32 2.53
N LYS A 43 -6.37 9.01 2.83
CA LYS A 43 -5.73 9.95 1.88
C LYS A 43 -4.22 9.84 1.80
N LEU A 44 -3.53 9.75 2.94
CA LEU A 44 -2.06 9.88 3.00
C LEU A 44 -1.31 8.57 2.76
N LEU A 45 -1.93 7.42 3.05
CA LEU A 45 -1.34 6.10 2.93
C LEU A 45 -2.23 5.21 2.07
N ALA A 46 -1.66 4.59 1.05
CA ALA A 46 -2.28 3.50 0.30
C ALA A 46 -1.48 2.21 0.51
N VAL A 47 -2.18 1.12 0.82
CA VAL A 47 -1.62 -0.24 0.75
C VAL A 47 -2.13 -0.86 -0.54
N MET A 48 -1.23 -1.34 -1.39
CA MET A 48 -1.54 -1.83 -2.72
C MET A 48 -1.15 -3.31 -2.83
N GLN A 49 -2.13 -4.15 -3.14
CA GLN A 49 -1.93 -5.59 -3.32
C GLN A 49 -1.60 -5.88 -4.79
N PHE A 50 -0.37 -6.32 -5.07
CA PHE A 50 0.15 -6.47 -6.42
C PHE A 50 0.58 -7.90 -6.72
N LYS A 51 0.12 -8.44 -7.85
CA LYS A 51 0.40 -9.82 -8.26
C LYS A 51 1.39 -9.88 -9.42
N LYS A 52 2.59 -10.40 -9.14
CA LYS A 52 3.61 -10.71 -10.17
C LYS A 52 3.38 -12.11 -10.73
N ILE A 53 3.23 -12.24 -12.07
CA ILE A 53 2.97 -13.53 -12.74
C ILE A 53 4.15 -13.95 -13.62
N THR A 54 4.76 -12.99 -14.32
CA THR A 54 5.85 -13.21 -15.27
C THR A 54 7.07 -12.39 -14.89
N LEU A 55 8.26 -12.77 -15.36
CA LEU A 55 9.49 -11.99 -15.12
C LEU A 55 9.38 -10.53 -15.57
N ALA A 56 8.56 -10.24 -16.59
CA ALA A 56 8.29 -8.88 -17.06
C ALA A 56 7.45 -8.04 -16.08
N ASP A 57 6.85 -8.65 -15.05
CA ASP A 57 6.12 -7.97 -14.00
C ASP A 57 7.04 -7.44 -12.89
N GLU A 58 8.29 -7.91 -12.82
CA GLU A 58 9.25 -7.36 -11.86
C GLU A 58 9.55 -5.89 -12.18
N GLY A 59 9.50 -5.05 -11.15
CA GLY A 59 9.54 -3.58 -11.28
C GLY A 59 8.19 -2.92 -11.57
N ARG A 60 7.18 -3.66 -12.09
CA ARG A 60 5.85 -3.07 -12.35
C ARG A 60 5.11 -2.69 -11.06
N GLN A 61 5.40 -3.34 -9.93
CA GLN A 61 4.85 -2.96 -8.64
C GLN A 61 5.25 -1.52 -8.26
N ARG A 62 6.51 -1.13 -8.51
CA ARG A 62 6.99 0.23 -8.26
C ARG A 62 6.36 1.22 -9.26
N GLN A 63 6.16 0.80 -10.51
CA GLN A 63 5.40 1.58 -11.49
C GLN A 63 3.95 1.81 -11.05
N ALA A 64 3.28 0.81 -10.47
CA ALA A 64 1.93 0.94 -9.94
C ALA A 64 1.88 1.97 -8.80
N ALA A 65 2.86 1.99 -7.90
CA ALA A 65 2.96 2.99 -6.84
C ALA A 65 3.16 4.42 -7.40
N LEU A 66 3.95 4.59 -8.47
CA LEU A 66 4.09 5.89 -9.15
C LEU A 66 2.77 6.35 -9.78
N LEU A 67 1.99 5.43 -10.35
CA LEU A 67 0.65 5.72 -10.86
C LEU A 67 -0.31 6.09 -9.72
N ALA A 68 -0.23 5.43 -8.56
CA ALA A 68 -1.04 5.80 -7.39
C ALA A 68 -0.79 7.25 -6.96
N PHE A 69 0.48 7.69 -6.90
CA PHE A 69 0.80 9.09 -6.61
C PHE A 69 0.31 10.07 -7.68
N SER A 70 0.15 9.62 -8.92
CA SER A 70 -0.37 10.42 -10.03
C SER A 70 -1.91 10.49 -10.01
N ALA A 71 -2.56 9.39 -9.64
CA ALA A 71 -4.00 9.30 -9.47
C ALA A 71 -4.50 10.13 -8.28
N PHE A 72 -3.74 10.14 -7.18
CA PHE A 72 -4.09 10.87 -5.97
C PHE A 72 -2.91 11.71 -5.46
N PRO A 73 -2.82 13.01 -5.83
CA PRO A 73 -1.69 13.87 -5.48
C PRO A 73 -1.44 14.04 -3.98
N GLU A 74 -2.46 13.84 -3.15
CA GLU A 74 -2.36 13.98 -1.70
C GLU A 74 -1.80 12.74 -0.99
N LEU A 75 -1.59 11.62 -1.70
CA LEU A 75 -0.89 10.46 -1.14
C LEU A 75 0.55 10.83 -0.76
N LYS A 76 0.97 10.37 0.41
CA LYS A 76 2.34 10.53 0.94
C LYS A 76 3.13 9.23 0.85
N HIS A 77 2.52 8.12 1.23
CA HIS A 77 3.16 6.81 1.29
C HIS A 77 2.37 5.76 0.54
N VAL A 78 3.10 4.83 -0.09
CA VAL A 78 2.54 3.61 -0.68
C VAL A 78 3.29 2.42 -0.12
N ILE A 79 2.57 1.42 0.38
CA ILE A 79 3.10 0.10 0.74
C ILE A 79 2.63 -0.90 -0.30
N LEU A 80 3.56 -1.62 -0.93
CA LEU A 80 3.26 -2.66 -1.90
C LEU A 80 3.39 -4.03 -1.22
N VAL A 81 2.39 -4.88 -1.36
CA VAL A 81 2.40 -6.26 -0.84
C VAL A 81 1.93 -7.25 -1.89
N ASP A 82 2.28 -8.53 -1.75
CA ASP A 82 1.80 -9.61 -2.63
C ASP A 82 0.33 -9.96 -2.39
N GLU A 83 -0.25 -10.74 -3.30
CA GLU A 83 -1.65 -11.22 -3.27
C GLU A 83 -2.03 -12.13 -2.08
N ASP A 84 -1.05 -12.56 -1.29
CA ASP A 84 -1.23 -13.43 -0.12
C ASP A 84 -1.18 -12.68 1.22
N VAL A 85 -1.16 -11.34 1.17
CA VAL A 85 -1.22 -10.44 2.33
C VAL A 85 -2.59 -9.77 2.37
N ASP A 86 -3.30 -9.87 3.49
CA ASP A 86 -4.52 -9.10 3.71
C ASP A 86 -4.17 -7.63 3.95
N ILE A 87 -4.60 -6.77 3.04
CA ILE A 87 -4.29 -5.33 3.10
C ILE A 87 -5.13 -4.59 4.14
N PHE A 88 -6.23 -5.17 4.60
CA PHE A 88 -7.11 -4.56 5.61
C PHE A 88 -6.68 -4.93 7.04
N ASP A 89 -5.86 -5.96 7.20
CA ASP A 89 -5.19 -6.30 8.46
C ASP A 89 -3.82 -5.60 8.54
N THR A 90 -3.72 -4.58 9.40
CA THR A 90 -2.47 -3.86 9.61
C THR A 90 -1.33 -4.78 10.08
N ASP A 91 -1.63 -5.81 10.88
CA ASP A 91 -0.60 -6.73 11.38
C ASP A 91 -0.04 -7.59 10.24
N ASP A 92 -0.87 -7.96 9.26
CA ASP A 92 -0.42 -8.72 8.08
C ASP A 92 0.43 -7.86 7.12
N VAL A 93 0.07 -6.58 6.96
CA VAL A 93 0.88 -5.61 6.21
C VAL A 93 2.24 -5.40 6.89
N LEU A 94 2.26 -5.25 8.20
CA LEU A 94 3.51 -5.11 8.96
C LEU A 94 4.34 -6.40 8.95
N TRP A 95 3.71 -7.58 8.93
CA TRP A 95 4.41 -8.85 8.73
C TRP A 95 5.14 -8.90 7.38
N ALA A 96 4.49 -8.44 6.31
CA ALA A 96 5.13 -8.32 5.00
C ALA A 96 6.34 -7.38 5.05
N MET A 97 6.20 -6.22 5.70
CA MET A 97 7.30 -5.27 5.90
C MET A 97 8.43 -5.82 6.77
N GLN A 98 8.16 -6.76 7.68
CA GLN A 98 9.18 -7.36 8.54
C GLN A 98 9.96 -8.47 7.83
N THR A 99 9.31 -9.22 6.94
CA THR A 99 9.85 -10.49 6.41
C THR A 99 10.17 -10.47 4.91
N ARG A 100 9.67 -9.47 4.16
CA ARG A 100 9.81 -9.38 2.69
C ARG A 100 10.44 -8.07 2.22
N TYR A 101 11.11 -7.35 3.11
CA TYR A 101 11.60 -6.00 2.86
C TYR A 101 12.98 -5.78 3.50
N GLN A 102 13.87 -5.13 2.76
CA GLN A 102 15.18 -4.65 3.21
C GLN A 102 15.25 -3.13 3.00
N GLY A 103 15.39 -2.36 4.09
CA GLY A 103 15.18 -0.92 4.05
C GLY A 103 16.12 -0.13 3.14
N ASP A 104 17.32 -0.64 2.86
CA ASP A 104 18.29 -0.03 1.94
C ASP A 104 18.02 -0.34 0.46
N ASN A 105 17.26 -1.40 0.17
CA ASN A 105 16.95 -1.85 -1.20
C ASN A 105 15.51 -1.51 -1.63
N ASP A 106 14.58 -1.55 -0.68
CA ASP A 106 13.15 -1.59 -0.94
C ASP A 106 12.42 -0.28 -0.56
N THR A 107 13.17 0.71 -0.07
CA THR A 107 12.67 2.08 0.11
C THR A 107 12.99 2.94 -1.10
N ILE A 108 11.97 3.58 -1.67
CA ILE A 108 12.15 4.57 -2.74
C ILE A 108 11.66 5.93 -2.25
N PHE A 109 12.59 6.88 -2.13
CA PHE A 109 12.29 8.26 -1.75
C PHE A 109 12.08 9.15 -2.99
N ILE A 110 11.01 9.93 -2.97
CA ILE A 110 10.70 10.93 -4.00
C ILE A 110 10.57 12.29 -3.30
N PRO A 111 11.67 13.05 -3.16
CA PRO A 111 11.69 14.30 -2.40
C PRO A 111 10.98 15.45 -3.14
N GLY A 112 10.44 16.40 -2.38
CA GLY A 112 10.00 17.69 -2.93
C GLY A 112 8.70 17.66 -3.72
N VAL A 113 7.82 16.69 -3.47
CA VAL A 113 6.55 16.54 -4.21
C VAL A 113 5.41 17.18 -3.41
N ARG A 114 4.51 17.91 -4.10
CA ARG A 114 3.27 18.41 -3.50
C ARG A 114 2.45 17.25 -2.93
N CYS A 115 1.88 17.47 -1.76
CA CYS A 115 1.07 16.50 -1.04
C CYS A 115 -0.04 17.26 -0.27
N HIS A 116 -0.29 16.96 1.00
CA HIS A 116 -1.44 17.44 1.75
C HIS A 116 -1.03 18.47 2.82
N PRO A 117 -1.53 19.72 2.77
CA PRO A 117 -1.10 20.78 3.69
C PRO A 117 -1.47 20.56 5.16
N LEU A 118 -2.44 19.69 5.46
CA LEU A 118 -2.81 19.34 6.85
C LEU A 118 -1.85 18.36 7.54
N ASP A 119 -0.88 17.77 6.84
CA ASP A 119 0.16 16.97 7.49
C ASP A 119 1.23 17.90 8.08
N PRO A 120 1.37 17.96 9.41
CA PRO A 120 2.27 18.91 10.08
C PRO A 120 3.76 18.65 9.78
N SER A 121 4.12 17.46 9.29
CA SER A 121 5.51 17.17 8.88
C SER A 121 5.86 17.73 7.51
N GLN A 122 4.88 18.20 6.72
CA GLN A 122 5.08 18.75 5.38
C GLN A 122 5.46 20.23 5.41
N SER A 123 6.37 20.58 6.31
CA SER A 123 6.81 21.93 6.60
C SER A 123 8.33 22.06 6.45
N PRO A 124 8.86 23.19 5.95
CA PRO A 124 10.28 23.51 6.00
C PRO A 124 10.90 23.42 7.41
N ALA A 125 10.08 23.59 8.46
CA ALA A 125 10.52 23.42 9.85
C ALA A 125 10.84 21.96 10.22
N PHE A 126 10.20 20.99 9.55
CA PHE A 126 10.43 19.56 9.80
C PHE A 126 11.62 19.02 9.00
N SER A 127 11.86 19.56 7.80
CA SER A 127 12.97 19.17 6.94
C SER A 127 13.41 20.33 6.05
N ASN A 128 14.71 20.64 6.08
CA ASN A 128 15.31 21.69 5.25
C ASN A 128 15.29 21.40 3.74
N ARG A 129 14.91 20.18 3.33
CA ARG A 129 14.69 19.81 1.92
C ARG A 129 13.31 20.22 1.42
N LEU A 130 12.40 20.61 2.31
CA LEU A 130 11.06 21.09 1.98
C LEU A 130 11.09 22.61 1.87
N ILE A 131 10.71 23.15 0.71
CA ILE A 131 10.78 24.59 0.43
C ILE A 131 9.52 25.32 0.89
N GLN A 132 8.36 24.64 0.87
CA GLN A 132 7.06 25.23 1.15
C GLN A 132 6.15 24.22 1.88
N GLU A 133 5.17 24.75 2.61
CA GLU A 133 4.12 23.96 3.27
C GLU A 133 3.34 23.08 2.29
N GLY A 134 2.97 21.88 2.74
CA GLY A 134 2.26 20.88 1.94
C GLY A 134 3.12 20.22 0.86
N THR A 135 4.45 20.29 0.99
CA THR A 135 5.40 19.49 0.19
C THR A 135 5.98 18.40 1.06
N SER A 136 6.14 17.20 0.53
CA SER A 136 6.67 16.05 1.27
C SER A 136 7.75 15.32 0.48
N CYS A 137 8.52 14.49 1.19
CA CYS A 137 9.10 13.31 0.57
C CYS A 137 8.02 12.24 0.48
N LYS A 138 7.60 11.89 -0.74
CA LYS A 138 6.77 10.70 -0.95
C LYS A 138 7.65 9.45 -0.88
N THR A 139 7.12 8.36 -0.34
CA THR A 139 7.93 7.15 -0.12
C THR A 139 7.16 5.91 -0.54
N ILE A 140 7.83 5.02 -1.28
CA ILE A 140 7.34 3.69 -1.62
C ILE A 140 8.09 2.69 -0.74
N PHE A 141 7.34 1.80 -0.10
CA PHE A 141 7.86 0.63 0.60
C PHE A 141 7.48 -0.60 -0.22
N ASP A 142 8.46 -1.22 -0.88
CA ASP A 142 8.25 -2.41 -1.69
C ASP A 142 8.40 -3.67 -0.84
N CYS A 143 7.30 -4.15 -0.25
CA CYS A 143 7.26 -5.38 0.53
C CYS A 143 6.85 -6.59 -0.31
N THR A 144 6.97 -6.51 -1.64
CA THR A 144 6.66 -7.63 -2.55
C THR A 144 7.88 -8.54 -2.70
N VAL A 145 7.67 -9.85 -2.66
CA VAL A 145 8.74 -10.83 -2.84
C VAL A 145 9.30 -10.72 -4.26
N PRO A 146 10.62 -10.54 -4.46
CA PRO A 146 11.22 -10.59 -5.80
C PRO A 146 10.78 -11.86 -6.53
N LEU A 147 10.31 -11.76 -7.77
CA LEU A 147 9.58 -12.87 -8.41
C LEU A 147 10.40 -14.17 -8.46
N HIS A 148 11.70 -14.06 -8.70
CA HIS A 148 12.63 -15.20 -8.74
C HIS A 148 12.81 -15.91 -7.38
N LEU A 149 12.40 -15.29 -6.27
CA LEU A 149 12.42 -15.86 -4.93
C LEU A 149 11.02 -16.31 -4.45
N LYS A 150 9.96 -16.12 -5.23
CA LYS A 150 8.56 -16.31 -4.76
C LYS A 150 8.30 -17.71 -4.21
N GLU A 151 8.98 -18.74 -4.71
CA GLU A 151 8.89 -20.10 -4.18
C GLU A 151 9.39 -20.25 -2.74
N HIS A 152 10.36 -19.44 -2.32
CA HIS A 152 10.95 -19.47 -0.97
C HIS A 152 10.14 -18.72 0.09
N PHE A 153 9.13 -17.95 -0.31
CA PHE A 153 8.34 -17.08 0.57
C PHE A 153 6.87 -17.49 0.66
N GLN A 154 6.57 -18.75 0.32
CA GLN A 154 5.22 -19.30 0.51
C GLN A 154 4.86 -19.34 2.00
N ARG A 155 3.71 -18.78 2.35
CA ARG A 155 3.16 -18.89 3.71
C ARG A 155 2.89 -20.35 4.06
N CYS A 156 2.92 -20.66 5.34
CA CYS A 156 2.56 -21.99 5.83
C CYS A 156 1.13 -22.34 5.40
N LYS A 157 0.98 -23.46 4.68
CA LYS A 157 -0.32 -23.95 4.23
C LYS A 157 -0.94 -24.80 5.33
N PHE A 158 -1.96 -24.26 5.98
CA PHE A 158 -2.77 -25.03 6.92
C PHE A 158 -3.75 -25.93 6.15
N MET A 159 -4.11 -27.05 6.76
CA MET A 159 -5.15 -27.92 6.22
C MET A 159 -6.49 -27.18 6.24
N GLU A 160 -7.19 -27.13 5.12
CA GLU A 160 -8.57 -26.65 5.09
C GLU A 160 -9.44 -27.61 5.88
N VAL A 161 -10.13 -27.08 6.89
CA VAL A 161 -11.00 -27.84 7.78
C VAL A 161 -12.37 -27.17 7.85
N ASP A 162 -13.42 -27.98 7.93
CA ASP A 162 -14.74 -27.49 8.29
C ASP A 162 -14.72 -27.08 9.77
N VAL A 163 -14.60 -25.76 10.01
CA VAL A 163 -14.54 -25.19 11.35
C VAL A 163 -15.81 -25.51 12.15
N LYS A 164 -16.98 -25.60 11.48
CA LYS A 164 -18.26 -25.90 12.14
C LYS A 164 -18.31 -27.30 12.72
N ARG A 165 -17.47 -28.23 12.24
CA ARG A 165 -17.27 -29.54 12.87
C ARG A 165 -16.78 -29.44 14.31
N PHE A 166 -15.96 -28.43 14.62
CA PHE A 166 -15.31 -28.25 15.92
C PHE A 166 -15.95 -27.12 16.74
N LEU A 167 -16.49 -26.10 16.08
CA LEU A 167 -17.17 -24.95 16.66
C LEU A 167 -18.51 -24.75 15.93
N PRO A 168 -19.58 -25.47 16.33
CA PRO A 168 -20.86 -25.47 15.62
C PRO A 168 -21.50 -24.09 15.46
N ASP A 169 -21.27 -23.19 16.42
CA ASP A 169 -21.83 -21.83 16.46
C ASP A 169 -20.91 -20.79 15.80
N PHE A 170 -19.85 -21.20 15.09
CA PHE A 170 -18.95 -20.28 14.41
C PHE A 170 -19.63 -19.64 13.19
N GLU A 171 -19.75 -18.31 13.22
CA GLU A 171 -20.11 -17.46 12.09
C GLU A 171 -18.83 -16.75 11.59
N ALA A 172 -18.56 -16.91 10.29
CA ALA A 172 -17.37 -16.38 9.62
C ALA A 172 -17.60 -14.96 9.10
#